data_AF-A0A5Y3M5H3-F1
#
_entry.id   AF-A0A5Y3M5H3-F1
#
_cell.length_a   1.000
_cell.length_b   1.000
_cell.length_c   1.000
_cell.angle_alpha   90.00
_cell.angle_beta   90.00
_cell.angle_gamma   90.00
#
_symmetry.space_group_name_H-M   'P 1'
#
loop_
_entity.id
_entity.type
_entity.pdbx_description
1 polymer ?
#
loop_
_entity_poly.entity_id
_entity_poly.type
_entity_poly.pdbx_seq_one_letter_code
_entity_poly.pdbx_strand_id
1 'polypeptide(L)'
;RAYQPFIDMLRANMTCCGALRIDHVMSMLRLWWIPYGETADKGAYVRYPVDDLLAILALESQRNHCMVIGEDLGTVPVEIIAKLRDCGVYSYKVLYFEHDQDNSFRAPQSYTVQAMATITTHDLPTLRGYWQADDLHLGRELGLYPDLDVLRQLHADREAAKQGLLNGLHQYGCVPKKVGHRANHLAMSPTLNRGLQRYVADSASALLGLQPEDWLDMEKPVNIPGTSDQYPNWRRKLTHTLEEMFNDPNVNLLIRDLDKRRRKVSAE
;
A
#
# COMPACT_ATOMS: atom_id res chain seq x y z
N ARG A 1 31.02 12.30 8.65
CA ARG A 1 31.53 11.37 7.60
C ARG A 1 31.04 11.79 6.20
N ALA A 2 30.86 13.10 5.92
CA ALA A 2 30.43 13.66 4.62
C ALA A 2 29.35 12.84 3.87
N TYR A 3 28.29 12.41 4.57
CA TYR A 3 27.20 11.57 4.04
C TYR A 3 27.61 10.22 3.42
N GLN A 4 28.87 9.80 3.52
CA GLN A 4 29.39 8.59 2.89
C GLN A 4 28.55 7.32 3.17
N PRO A 5 28.07 7.06 4.40
CA PRO A 5 27.23 5.88 4.65
C PRO A 5 25.90 5.89 3.90
N PHE A 6 25.30 7.07 3.69
CA PHE A 6 24.07 7.22 2.93
C PHE A 6 24.33 7.03 1.42
N ILE A 7 25.42 7.61 0.92
CA ILE A 7 25.85 7.45 -0.47
C ILE A 7 26.11 5.98 -0.80
N ASP A 8 26.86 5.27 0.05
CA ASP A 8 27.20 3.86 -0.15
C ASP A 8 25.95 2.97 -0.12
N MET A 9 25.03 3.26 0.80
CA MET A 9 23.72 2.58 0.87
C MET A 9 22.92 2.75 -0.42
N LEU A 10 22.82 3.97 -0.95
CA LEU A 10 22.08 4.22 -2.19
C LEU A 10 22.72 3.51 -3.38
N ARG A 11 24.03 3.60 -3.55
CA ARG A 11 24.74 2.93 -4.64
C ARG A 11 24.55 1.42 -4.61
N ALA A 12 24.67 0.82 -3.43
CA ALA A 12 24.45 -0.62 -3.26
C ALA A 12 23.02 -1.04 -3.65
N ASN A 13 22.01 -0.22 -3.32
CA ASN A 13 20.61 -0.53 -3.58
C ASN A 13 20.10 -0.08 -4.96
N MET A 14 20.86 0.74 -5.70
CA MET A 14 20.50 1.22 -7.05
C MET A 14 21.27 0.54 -8.19
N THR A 15 22.17 -0.42 -7.90
CA THR A 15 23.11 -0.95 -8.92
C THR A 15 22.43 -1.70 -10.07
N CYS A 16 21.36 -2.47 -9.80
CA CYS A 16 20.75 -3.38 -10.78
C CYS A 16 19.21 -3.27 -10.82
N CYS A 17 18.66 -2.07 -10.60
CA CYS A 17 17.22 -1.85 -10.63
C CYS A 17 16.87 -0.49 -11.27
N GLY A 18 15.71 -0.40 -11.92
CA GLY A 18 15.20 0.85 -12.50
C GLY A 18 14.42 1.73 -11.53
N ALA A 19 14.08 1.19 -10.35
CA ALA A 19 13.37 1.92 -9.30
C ALA A 19 13.78 1.41 -7.91
N LEU A 20 13.85 2.32 -6.93
CA LEU A 20 14.08 2.03 -5.53
C LEU A 20 12.92 2.54 -4.67
N ARG A 21 12.33 1.66 -3.86
CA ARG A 21 11.40 2.05 -2.79
C ARG A 21 12.21 2.36 -1.53
N ILE A 22 12.07 3.57 -0.99
CA ILE A 22 12.58 3.93 0.33
C ILE A 22 11.46 3.72 1.33
N ASP A 23 11.65 2.72 2.19
CA ASP A 23 10.77 2.48 3.33
C ASP A 23 10.85 3.62 4.34
N HIS A 24 9.71 4.06 4.87
CA HIS A 24 9.61 5.16 5.80
C HIS A 24 10.42 6.40 5.35
N VAL A 25 10.04 6.99 4.22
CA VAL A 25 10.81 8.09 3.59
C VAL A 25 10.96 9.31 4.50
N MET A 26 10.08 9.44 5.49
CA MET A 26 10.14 10.43 6.57
C MET A 26 11.44 10.35 7.38
N SER A 27 12.16 9.22 7.35
CA SER A 27 13.47 9.05 7.98
C SER A 27 14.51 10.08 7.53
N MET A 28 14.36 10.62 6.31
CA MET A 28 15.20 11.70 5.80
C MET A 28 15.03 13.01 6.59
N LEU A 29 13.87 13.18 7.24
CA LEU A 29 13.53 14.35 8.06
C LEU A 29 13.62 14.05 9.55
N ARG A 30 13.04 12.93 10.01
CA ARG A 30 13.01 12.57 11.43
C ARG A 30 12.76 11.08 11.64
N LEU A 31 13.28 10.55 12.74
CA LEU A 31 12.96 9.20 13.23
C LEU A 31 12.43 9.25 14.66
N TRP A 32 11.48 8.37 14.98
CA TRP A 32 11.00 8.17 16.34
C TRP A 32 11.99 7.27 17.09
N TRP A 33 12.76 7.86 18.01
CA TRP A 33 13.74 7.13 18.82
C TRP A 33 13.13 6.73 20.14
N ILE A 34 13.27 5.45 20.48
CA ILE A 34 12.82 4.89 21.76
C ILE A 34 14.08 4.56 22.56
N PRO A 35 14.20 5.03 23.82
CA PRO A 35 15.29 4.60 24.69
C PRO A 35 15.33 3.08 24.81
N TYR A 36 16.53 2.51 24.80
CA TYR A 36 16.68 1.05 24.81
C TYR A 36 16.01 0.44 26.05
N GLY A 37 15.11 -0.53 25.84
CA GLY A 37 14.36 -1.21 26.89
C GLY A 37 12.99 -0.58 27.24
N GLU A 38 12.67 0.58 26.68
CA GLU A 38 11.39 1.25 26.91
C GLU A 38 10.35 0.92 25.83
N THR A 39 9.10 1.26 26.11
CA THR A 39 7.96 1.13 25.19
C THR A 39 7.84 2.33 24.24
N ALA A 40 7.12 2.15 23.13
CA ALA A 40 7.02 3.14 22.05
C ALA A 40 6.46 4.50 22.48
N ASP A 41 5.64 4.56 23.53
CA ASP A 41 5.08 5.78 24.11
C ASP A 41 6.13 6.66 24.80
N LYS A 42 7.34 6.13 25.06
CA LYS A 42 8.47 6.88 25.65
C LYS A 42 9.41 7.52 24.62
N GLY A 43 9.10 7.38 23.33
CA GLY A 43 9.97 7.88 22.29
C GLY A 43 9.87 9.39 22.05
N ALA A 44 10.78 9.88 21.20
CA ALA A 44 10.78 11.25 20.73
C ALA A 44 11.33 11.33 19.29
N TYR A 45 10.95 12.37 18.54
CA TYR A 45 11.49 12.59 17.20
C TYR A 45 12.89 13.20 17.24
N VAL A 46 13.84 12.56 16.55
CA VAL A 46 15.19 13.06 16.27
C VAL A 46 15.29 13.46 14.80
N ARG A 47 15.75 14.69 14.53
CA ARG A 47 15.80 15.28 13.20
C ARG A 47 17.04 14.84 12.39
N TYR A 48 16.87 14.77 11.08
CA TYR A 48 17.90 14.50 10.08
C TYR A 48 17.97 15.65 9.06
N PRO A 49 19.12 15.87 8.40
CA PRO A 49 19.32 16.98 7.45
C PRO A 49 18.64 16.68 6.10
N VAL A 50 17.32 16.84 6.06
CA VAL A 50 16.46 16.42 4.92
C VAL A 50 16.87 17.00 3.58
N ASP A 51 17.29 18.26 3.53
CA ASP A 51 17.61 18.94 2.28
C ASP A 51 18.86 18.34 1.62
N ASP A 52 19.92 18.12 2.40
CA ASP A 52 21.14 17.48 1.91
C ASP A 52 20.89 16.02 1.51
N LEU A 53 20.09 15.29 2.31
CA LEU A 53 19.76 13.90 2.02
C LEU A 53 18.94 13.76 0.74
N LEU A 54 17.96 14.64 0.51
CA LEU A 54 17.17 14.64 -0.73
C LEU A 54 18.00 15.03 -1.95
N ALA A 55 18.90 16.01 -1.81
CA ALA A 55 19.80 16.39 -2.90
C ALA A 55 20.75 15.24 -3.29
N ILE A 56 21.31 14.53 -2.31
CA ILE A 56 22.16 13.35 -2.56
C ILE A 56 21.35 12.20 -3.17
N LEU A 57 20.13 11.97 -2.68
CA LEU A 57 19.23 10.96 -3.23
C LEU A 57 18.91 11.24 -4.70
N ALA A 58 18.58 12.48 -5.05
CA ALA A 58 18.33 12.87 -6.43
C ALA A 58 19.57 12.70 -7.30
N LEU A 59 20.76 13.07 -6.80
CA LEU A 59 22.02 12.89 -7.52
C LEU A 59 22.32 11.41 -7.80
N GLU A 60 22.24 10.54 -6.79
CA GLU A 60 22.52 9.12 -6.98
C GLU A 60 21.41 8.44 -7.80
N SER A 61 20.14 8.88 -7.69
CA SER A 61 19.04 8.46 -8.57
C SER A 61 19.35 8.74 -10.04
N GLN A 62 19.79 9.97 -10.37
CA GLN A 62 20.15 10.35 -11.74
C GLN A 62 21.36 9.56 -12.25
N ARG A 63 22.41 9.40 -11.44
CA ARG A 63 23.62 8.66 -11.83
C ARG A 63 23.38 7.18 -12.15
N ASN A 64 22.38 6.58 -11.50
CA ASN A 64 22.05 5.17 -11.67
C ASN A 64 20.83 4.95 -12.60
N HIS A 65 20.22 6.01 -13.14
CA HIS A 65 18.95 5.93 -13.87
C HIS A 65 17.87 5.15 -13.09
N CYS A 66 17.83 5.35 -11.77
CA CYS A 66 16.98 4.62 -10.85
C CYS A 66 15.98 5.58 -10.20
N MET A 67 14.71 5.49 -10.58
CA MET A 67 13.68 6.37 -10.00
C MET A 67 13.41 6.02 -8.53
N VAL A 68 12.87 6.97 -7.77
CA VAL A 68 12.64 6.78 -6.33
C VAL A 68 11.16 6.85 -5.99
N ILE A 69 10.70 5.88 -5.20
CA ILE A 69 9.36 5.85 -4.62
C ILE A 69 9.54 5.92 -3.10
N GLY A 70 9.04 6.98 -2.47
CA GLY A 70 9.04 7.13 -1.02
C GLY A 70 7.76 6.53 -0.46
N GLU A 71 7.88 5.58 0.48
CA GLU A 71 6.74 5.18 1.28
C GLU A 71 6.44 6.28 2.30
N ASP A 72 5.37 7.03 2.03
CA ASP A 72 4.89 8.16 2.80
C ASP A 72 3.53 7.88 3.45
N LEU A 73 3.41 6.75 4.16
CA LEU A 73 2.19 6.37 4.88
C LEU A 73 2.24 6.82 6.35
N GLY A 74 1.06 6.97 6.95
CA GLY A 74 0.91 7.35 8.35
C GLY A 74 1.06 8.85 8.61
N THR A 75 1.76 9.21 9.69
CA THR A 75 1.86 10.62 10.14
C THR A 75 2.96 11.37 9.39
N VAL A 76 2.63 11.84 8.19
CA VAL A 76 3.56 12.58 7.32
C VAL A 76 3.51 14.08 7.63
N PRO A 77 4.63 14.71 8.02
CA PRO A 77 4.69 16.16 8.21
C PRO A 77 4.44 16.92 6.91
N VAL A 78 3.61 17.96 6.96
CA VAL A 78 3.30 18.81 5.78
C VAL A 78 4.58 19.37 5.13
N GLU A 79 5.61 19.65 5.94
CA GLU A 79 6.91 20.16 5.49
C GLU A 79 7.65 19.23 4.52
N ILE A 80 7.46 17.90 4.59
CA ILE A 80 8.18 16.95 3.73
C ILE A 80 7.44 16.69 2.41
N ILE A 81 6.13 16.86 2.38
CA ILE A 81 5.29 16.52 1.23
C ILE A 81 5.72 17.32 -0.02
N ALA A 82 5.93 18.63 0.14
CA ALA A 82 6.40 19.49 -0.95
C ALA A 82 7.82 19.11 -1.38
N LYS A 83 8.73 18.89 -0.42
CA LYS A 83 10.13 18.54 -0.70
C LYS A 83 10.26 17.23 -1.49
N LEU A 84 9.53 16.18 -1.11
CA LEU A 84 9.51 14.91 -1.83
C LEU A 84 9.02 15.08 -3.26
N ARG A 85 7.91 15.83 -3.43
CA ARG A 85 7.34 16.12 -4.74
C ARG A 85 8.34 16.84 -5.64
N ASP A 86 8.91 17.93 -5.14
CA ASP A 86 9.80 18.81 -5.91
C ASP A 86 11.13 18.12 -6.25
N CYS A 87 11.59 17.17 -5.41
CA CYS A 87 12.74 16.31 -5.70
C CYS A 87 12.40 15.11 -6.62
N GLY A 88 11.18 15.02 -7.13
CA GLY A 88 10.76 13.94 -8.05
C GLY A 88 10.57 12.58 -7.38
N VAL A 89 10.44 12.53 -6.05
CA VAL A 89 10.14 11.29 -5.32
C VAL A 89 8.65 10.96 -5.49
N TYR A 90 8.36 9.74 -5.93
CA TYR A 90 6.99 9.26 -6.09
C TYR A 90 6.38 8.90 -4.73
N SER A 91 5.16 9.37 -4.49
CA SER A 91 4.38 9.02 -3.29
C SER A 91 3.83 7.59 -3.38
N TYR A 92 3.36 7.03 -2.28
CA TYR A 92 2.75 5.71 -2.19
C TYR A 92 1.29 5.84 -1.75
N LYS A 93 0.35 5.37 -2.58
CA LYS A 93 -1.10 5.52 -2.37
C LYS A 93 -1.74 4.15 -2.22
N VAL A 94 -2.12 3.81 -0.99
CA VAL A 94 -2.76 2.53 -0.66
C VAL A 94 -4.27 2.73 -0.64
N LEU A 95 -5.00 1.97 -1.47
CA LEU A 95 -6.46 2.09 -1.63
C LEU A 95 -7.20 2.19 -0.29
N TYR A 96 -6.84 1.34 0.68
CA TYR A 96 -7.51 1.29 1.99
C TYR A 96 -7.48 2.62 2.75
N PHE A 97 -6.54 3.51 2.45
CA PHE A 97 -6.39 4.80 3.13
C PHE A 97 -6.86 5.99 2.28
N GLU A 98 -7.26 5.76 1.02
CA GLU A 98 -7.64 6.82 0.08
C GLU A 98 -9.14 7.14 0.18
N HIS A 99 -9.60 7.46 1.40
CA HIS A 99 -10.96 7.93 1.67
C HIS A 99 -10.96 9.06 2.70
N ASP A 100 -12.02 9.87 2.71
CA ASP A 100 -12.23 10.91 3.72
C ASP A 100 -12.86 10.35 5.01
N GLN A 101 -13.19 11.25 5.95
CA GLN A 101 -13.80 10.91 7.23
C GLN A 101 -15.21 10.29 7.08
N ASP A 102 -15.90 10.55 5.96
CA ASP A 102 -17.22 10.02 5.65
C ASP A 102 -17.14 8.70 4.86
N ASN A 103 -15.93 8.12 4.71
CA ASN A 103 -15.63 6.95 3.89
C ASN A 103 -15.94 7.15 2.39
N SER A 104 -15.91 8.38 1.90
CA SER A 104 -15.95 8.65 0.47
C SER A 104 -14.57 8.38 -0.13
N PHE A 105 -14.47 7.34 -0.95
CA PHE A 105 -13.20 6.97 -1.59
C PHE A 105 -12.83 7.97 -2.69
N ARG A 106 -11.56 8.36 -2.70
CA ARG A 106 -10.98 9.28 -3.69
C ARG A 106 -11.25 8.76 -5.09
N ALA A 107 -11.82 9.61 -5.94
CA ALA A 107 -12.03 9.29 -7.35
C ALA A 107 -10.71 8.83 -8.00
N PRO A 108 -10.70 7.78 -8.85
CA PRO A 108 -9.47 7.31 -9.49
C PRO A 108 -8.68 8.43 -10.18
N GLN A 109 -9.36 9.34 -10.88
CA GLN A 109 -8.73 10.46 -11.59
C GLN A 109 -8.17 11.55 -10.65
N SER A 110 -8.54 11.55 -9.37
CA SER A 110 -8.05 12.48 -8.35
C SER A 110 -6.85 11.95 -7.55
N TYR A 111 -6.32 10.77 -7.91
CA TYR A 111 -5.06 10.26 -7.37
C TYR A 111 -3.89 11.11 -7.85
N THR A 112 -2.86 11.23 -7.02
CA THR A 112 -1.64 11.97 -7.37
C THR A 112 -0.90 11.28 -8.51
N VAL A 113 -0.64 12.01 -9.61
CA VAL A 113 0.08 11.46 -10.78
C VAL A 113 1.48 10.97 -10.41
N GLN A 114 2.26 11.75 -9.67
CA GLN A 114 3.59 11.36 -9.17
C GLN A 114 3.49 10.42 -7.96
N ALA A 115 2.88 9.25 -8.17
CA ALA A 115 2.72 8.23 -7.15
C ALA A 115 2.66 6.82 -7.75
N MET A 116 2.86 5.84 -6.87
CA MET A 116 2.44 4.46 -7.07
C MET A 116 1.13 4.21 -6.33
N ALA A 117 0.09 3.80 -7.06
CA ALA A 117 -1.14 3.29 -6.46
C ALA A 117 -1.00 1.78 -6.22
N THR A 118 -1.38 1.34 -5.03
CA THR A 118 -1.56 -0.08 -4.69
C THR A 118 -2.88 -0.26 -3.97
N ILE A 119 -3.30 -1.51 -3.81
CA ILE A 119 -4.49 -1.84 -3.03
C ILE A 119 -4.12 -2.00 -1.56
N THR A 120 -3.11 -2.82 -1.33
CA THR A 120 -2.58 -3.19 -0.03
C THR A 120 -1.05 -3.24 -0.10
N THR A 121 -0.42 -3.67 0.98
CA THR A 121 1.03 -3.86 1.09
C THR A 121 1.31 -5.21 1.77
N HIS A 122 2.58 -5.54 1.96
CA HIS A 122 2.97 -6.74 2.69
C HIS A 122 2.63 -6.68 4.19
N ASP A 123 2.42 -5.48 4.75
CA ASP A 123 2.07 -5.22 6.15
C ASP A 123 0.56 -5.18 6.43
N LEU A 124 -0.24 -5.23 5.36
CA LEU A 124 -1.68 -5.07 5.41
C LEU A 124 -2.37 -6.35 4.93
N PRO A 125 -3.65 -6.57 5.31
CA PRO A 125 -4.40 -7.71 4.81
C PRO A 125 -4.48 -7.73 3.27
N THR A 126 -4.55 -8.93 2.70
CA THR A 126 -4.94 -9.10 1.29
C THR A 126 -6.35 -8.56 1.05
N LEU A 127 -6.78 -8.43 -0.21
CA LEU A 127 -8.14 -7.99 -0.52
C LEU A 127 -9.21 -8.83 0.18
N ARG A 128 -9.03 -10.14 0.17
CA ARG A 128 -9.93 -11.09 0.83
C ARG A 128 -9.93 -10.89 2.34
N GLY A 129 -8.74 -10.89 2.96
CA GLY A 129 -8.60 -10.72 4.40
C GLY A 129 -9.19 -9.39 4.88
N TYR A 130 -8.99 -8.31 4.12
CA TYR A 130 -9.56 -7.00 4.43
C TYR A 130 -11.09 -7.03 4.40
N TRP A 131 -11.67 -7.59 3.34
CA TRP A 131 -13.11 -7.62 3.13
C TRP A 131 -13.85 -8.49 4.15
N GLN A 132 -13.21 -9.56 4.60
CA GLN A 132 -13.74 -10.49 5.62
C GLN A 132 -13.36 -10.07 7.06
N ALA A 133 -12.55 -9.02 7.21
CA ALA A 133 -11.99 -8.55 8.48
C ALA A 133 -11.13 -9.60 9.20
N ASP A 134 -10.49 -10.49 8.46
CA ASP A 134 -9.67 -11.58 9.01
C ASP A 134 -8.44 -11.04 9.76
N ASP A 135 -7.93 -9.88 9.38
CA ASP A 135 -6.87 -9.17 10.12
C ASP A 135 -7.29 -8.76 11.53
N LEU A 136 -8.55 -8.36 11.72
CA LEU A 136 -9.07 -7.99 13.03
C LEU A 136 -9.30 -9.23 13.91
N HIS A 137 -9.84 -10.29 13.32
CA HIS A 137 -10.01 -11.59 14.00
C HIS A 137 -8.66 -12.18 14.40
N LEU A 138 -7.72 -12.25 13.47
CA LEU A 138 -6.38 -12.76 13.71
C LEU A 138 -5.61 -11.88 14.70
N GLY A 139 -5.67 -10.56 14.56
CA GLY A 139 -5.04 -9.64 15.51
C GLY A 139 -5.57 -9.81 16.93
N ARG A 140 -6.87 -10.11 17.10
CA ARG A 140 -7.44 -10.46 18.40
C ARG A 140 -6.86 -11.77 18.94
N GLU A 141 -6.80 -12.82 18.11
CA GLU A 141 -6.23 -14.13 18.51
C GLU A 141 -4.76 -14.02 18.93
N LEU A 142 -4.01 -13.12 18.29
CA LEU A 142 -2.60 -12.85 18.59
C LEU A 142 -2.39 -11.84 19.73
N GLY A 143 -3.46 -11.29 20.30
CA GLY A 143 -3.39 -10.36 21.44
C GLY A 143 -3.05 -8.91 21.08
N LEU A 144 -3.14 -8.51 19.82
CA LEU A 144 -2.88 -7.13 19.35
C LEU A 144 -3.97 -6.14 19.75
N TYR A 145 -5.18 -6.64 20.00
CA TYR A 145 -6.34 -5.83 20.39
C TYR A 145 -6.83 -6.24 21.79
N PRO A 146 -6.10 -5.86 22.86
CA PRO A 146 -6.50 -6.20 24.23
C PRO A 146 -7.75 -5.43 24.68
N ASP A 147 -7.98 -4.23 24.13
CA ASP A 147 -9.18 -3.44 24.36
C ASP A 147 -10.29 -3.83 23.36
N LEU A 148 -11.36 -4.42 23.88
CA LEU A 148 -12.48 -4.90 23.07
C LEU A 148 -13.36 -3.77 22.52
N ASP A 149 -13.38 -2.60 23.17
CA ASP A 149 -14.14 -1.46 22.65
C ASP A 149 -13.42 -0.84 21.45
N VAL A 150 -12.10 -0.78 21.50
CA VAL A 150 -11.27 -0.43 20.32
C VAL A 150 -11.50 -1.43 19.18
N LEU A 151 -11.49 -2.73 19.46
CA LEU A 151 -11.74 -3.75 18.44
C LEU A 151 -13.13 -3.62 17.81
N ARG A 152 -14.17 -3.36 18.60
CA ARG A 152 -15.53 -3.11 18.10
C ARG A 152 -15.58 -1.90 17.18
N GLN A 153 -14.89 -0.82 17.55
CA GLN A 153 -14.80 0.38 16.72
C GLN A 153 -14.10 0.08 15.39
N LEU A 154 -12.99 -0.66 15.40
CA LEU A 154 -12.28 -1.08 14.18
C LEU A 154 -13.17 -1.91 13.23
N HIS A 155 -14.01 -2.80 13.76
CA HIS A 155 -14.98 -3.53 12.94
C HIS A 155 -16.06 -2.61 12.35
N ALA A 156 -16.57 -1.65 13.13
CA ALA A 156 -17.56 -0.68 12.64
C ALA A 156 -16.96 0.21 11.53
N ASP A 157 -15.75 0.72 11.74
CA ASP A 157 -15.00 1.52 10.77
C ASP A 157 -14.73 0.72 9.49
N ARG A 158 -14.35 -0.56 9.63
CA ARG A 158 -14.14 -1.47 8.48
C ARG A 158 -15.42 -1.66 7.66
N GLU A 159 -16.57 -1.86 8.28
CA GLU A 159 -17.84 -2.00 7.56
C GLU A 159 -18.25 -0.71 6.85
N ALA A 160 -18.06 0.45 7.49
CA ALA A 160 -18.30 1.75 6.87
C ALA A 160 -17.37 1.99 5.66
N ALA A 161 -16.07 1.70 5.81
CA ALA A 161 -15.09 1.79 4.72
C ALA A 161 -15.40 0.83 3.57
N LYS A 162 -15.78 -0.42 3.85
CA LYS A 162 -16.23 -1.39 2.83
C LYS A 162 -17.44 -0.88 2.05
N GLN A 163 -18.39 -0.26 2.73
CA GLN A 163 -19.57 0.32 2.09
C GLN A 163 -19.20 1.52 1.20
N GLY A 164 -18.36 2.42 1.70
CA GLY A 164 -17.82 3.55 0.93
C GLY A 164 -17.08 3.10 -0.32
N LEU A 165 -16.22 2.09 -0.19
CA LEU A 165 -15.47 1.50 -1.29
C LEU A 165 -16.42 0.88 -2.33
N LEU A 166 -17.42 0.10 -1.90
CA LEU A 166 -18.42 -0.47 -2.80
C LEU A 166 -19.19 0.61 -3.56
N ASN A 167 -19.56 1.72 -2.90
CA ASN A 167 -20.20 2.86 -3.54
C ASN A 167 -19.29 3.44 -4.63
N GLY A 168 -18.00 3.64 -4.33
CA GLY A 168 -17.00 4.05 -5.31
C GLY A 168 -16.90 3.09 -6.50
N LEU A 169 -16.84 1.78 -6.25
CA LEU A 169 -16.77 0.78 -7.33
C LEU A 169 -17.96 0.88 -8.30
N HIS A 170 -19.17 1.14 -7.79
CA HIS A 170 -20.36 1.35 -8.62
C HIS A 170 -20.31 2.70 -9.34
N GLN A 171 -19.96 3.78 -8.62
CA GLN A 171 -19.91 5.15 -9.14
C GLN A 171 -18.96 5.26 -10.34
N TYR A 172 -17.77 4.65 -10.25
CA TYR A 172 -16.74 4.72 -11.29
C TYR A 172 -16.75 3.50 -12.22
N GLY A 173 -17.84 2.72 -12.24
CA GLY A 173 -18.04 1.66 -13.23
C GLY A 173 -17.04 0.51 -13.17
N CYS A 174 -16.49 0.23 -11.99
CA CYS A 174 -15.51 -0.84 -11.78
C CYS A 174 -16.18 -2.21 -11.64
N VAL A 175 -17.42 -2.24 -11.12
CA VAL A 175 -18.25 -3.45 -10.99
C VAL A 175 -19.52 -3.39 -11.85
N PRO A 176 -20.06 -4.54 -12.31
CA PRO A 176 -21.34 -4.57 -13.02
C PRO A 176 -22.52 -4.13 -12.14
N LYS A 177 -23.55 -3.52 -12.74
CA LYS A 177 -24.80 -3.08 -12.05
C LYS A 177 -25.54 -4.19 -11.28
N LYS A 178 -25.31 -5.46 -11.63
CA LYS A 178 -25.90 -6.63 -10.95
C LYS A 178 -25.25 -6.96 -9.61
N VAL A 179 -24.08 -6.40 -9.30
CA VAL A 179 -23.45 -6.55 -7.99
C VAL A 179 -24.30 -5.81 -6.95
N GLY A 180 -24.47 -6.41 -5.77
CA GLY A 180 -25.22 -5.77 -4.68
C GLY A 180 -24.63 -4.42 -4.28
N HIS A 181 -25.44 -3.61 -3.60
CA HIS A 181 -25.05 -2.27 -3.13
C HIS A 181 -24.87 -2.21 -1.60
N ARG A 182 -25.00 -3.33 -0.90
CA ARG A 182 -24.78 -3.43 0.55
C ARG A 182 -23.57 -4.31 0.82
N ALA A 183 -22.48 -3.71 1.32
CA ALA A 183 -21.20 -4.39 1.48
C ALA A 183 -21.26 -5.53 2.49
N ASN A 184 -22.02 -5.36 3.57
CA ASN A 184 -22.21 -6.39 4.62
C ASN A 184 -22.94 -7.66 4.13
N HIS A 185 -23.57 -7.63 2.96
CA HIS A 185 -24.23 -8.79 2.34
C HIS A 185 -23.38 -9.43 1.23
N LEU A 186 -22.18 -8.90 0.96
CA LEU A 186 -21.29 -9.39 -0.09
C LEU A 186 -20.08 -10.06 0.52
N ALA A 187 -19.84 -11.33 0.16
CA ALA A 187 -18.55 -11.98 0.36
C ALA A 187 -17.57 -11.59 -0.76
N MET A 188 -16.27 -11.80 -0.52
CA MET A 188 -15.26 -11.66 -1.58
C MET A 188 -15.58 -12.64 -2.73
N SER A 189 -15.56 -12.12 -3.95
CA SER A 189 -15.84 -12.88 -5.17
C SER A 189 -14.92 -12.42 -6.30
N PRO A 190 -14.71 -13.23 -7.35
CA PRO A 190 -13.88 -12.83 -8.49
C PRO A 190 -14.34 -11.53 -9.16
N THR A 191 -15.64 -11.21 -9.11
CA THR A 191 -16.17 -9.96 -9.67
C THR A 191 -15.80 -8.76 -8.81
N LEU A 192 -15.90 -8.89 -7.48
CA LEU A 192 -15.54 -7.83 -6.54
C LEU A 192 -14.02 -7.62 -6.50
N ASN A 193 -13.24 -8.70 -6.39
CA ASN A 193 -11.79 -8.69 -6.43
C ASN A 193 -11.27 -7.95 -7.68
N ARG A 194 -11.76 -8.33 -8.87
CA ARG A 194 -11.42 -7.61 -10.10
C ARG A 194 -11.88 -6.16 -10.07
N GLY A 195 -13.07 -5.87 -9.55
CA GLY A 195 -13.58 -4.50 -9.39
C GLY A 195 -12.64 -3.60 -8.58
N LEU A 196 -12.13 -4.10 -7.46
CA LEU A 196 -11.17 -3.41 -6.60
C LEU A 196 -9.86 -3.13 -7.34
N GLN A 197 -9.34 -4.13 -8.06
CA GLN A 197 -8.13 -3.96 -8.88
C GLN A 197 -8.35 -2.98 -10.04
N ARG A 198 -9.54 -2.95 -10.65
CA ARG A 198 -9.89 -1.97 -11.68
C ARG A 198 -9.90 -0.54 -11.14
N TYR A 199 -10.39 -0.34 -9.93
CA TYR A 199 -10.47 0.98 -9.32
C TYR A 199 -9.10 1.66 -9.22
N VAL A 200 -8.09 0.92 -8.73
CA VAL A 200 -6.72 1.43 -8.67
C VAL A 200 -6.05 1.47 -10.04
N ALA A 201 -6.40 0.56 -10.96
CA ALA A 201 -5.87 0.61 -12.32
C ALA A 201 -6.38 1.84 -13.10
N ASP A 202 -7.62 2.25 -12.88
CA ASP A 202 -8.20 3.47 -13.46
C ASP A 202 -7.65 4.75 -12.81
N SER A 203 -6.78 4.66 -11.80
CA SER A 203 -6.25 5.82 -11.10
C SER A 203 -5.25 6.62 -11.93
N ALA A 204 -5.20 7.93 -11.70
CA ALA A 204 -4.26 8.84 -12.37
C ALA A 204 -2.79 8.65 -11.93
N SER A 205 -2.52 7.87 -10.89
CA SER A 205 -1.16 7.53 -10.47
C SER A 205 -0.36 6.96 -11.64
N ALA A 206 0.88 7.41 -11.83
CA ALA A 206 1.72 6.98 -12.93
C ALA A 206 2.10 5.50 -12.84
N LEU A 207 2.30 4.99 -11.62
CA LEU A 207 2.62 3.58 -11.36
C LEU A 207 1.45 2.86 -10.70
N LEU A 208 1.27 1.58 -11.05
CA LEU A 208 0.35 0.65 -10.41
C LEU A 208 1.16 -0.52 -9.86
N GLY A 209 1.05 -0.80 -8.56
CA GLY A 209 1.57 -2.01 -7.93
C GLY A 209 0.45 -3.01 -7.66
N LEU A 210 0.64 -4.25 -8.10
CA LEU A 210 -0.30 -5.35 -7.91
C LEU A 210 0.38 -6.50 -7.15
N GLN A 211 -0.34 -7.12 -6.22
CA GLN A 211 0.13 -8.27 -5.46
C GLN A 211 -0.41 -9.57 -6.07
N PRO A 212 0.45 -10.56 -6.38
CA PRO A 212 0.01 -11.87 -6.86
C PRO A 212 -0.96 -12.57 -5.91
N GLU A 213 -0.87 -12.29 -4.61
CA GLU A 213 -1.83 -12.75 -3.61
C GLU A 213 -3.28 -12.42 -3.96
N ASP A 214 -3.52 -11.23 -4.53
CA ASP A 214 -4.86 -10.79 -4.90
C ASP A 214 -5.31 -11.38 -6.23
N TRP A 215 -4.39 -11.75 -7.12
CA TRP A 215 -4.71 -12.51 -8.34
C TRP A 215 -5.15 -13.93 -7.99
N LEU A 216 -4.49 -14.52 -7.00
CA LEU A 216 -4.73 -15.86 -6.48
C LEU A 216 -5.80 -15.90 -5.37
N ASP A 217 -6.45 -14.77 -5.10
CA ASP A 217 -7.55 -14.63 -4.13
C ASP A 217 -7.20 -15.18 -2.73
N MET A 218 -5.95 -14.96 -2.30
CA MET A 218 -5.40 -15.48 -1.05
C MET A 218 -5.94 -14.72 0.17
N GLU A 219 -6.18 -15.45 1.25
CA GLU A 219 -6.73 -14.90 2.51
C GLU A 219 -5.65 -14.38 3.47
N LYS A 220 -4.59 -15.17 3.67
CA LYS A 220 -3.65 -14.95 4.78
C LYS A 220 -2.63 -13.84 4.49
N PRO A 221 -2.33 -12.96 5.46
CA PRO A 221 -1.24 -11.99 5.32
C PRO A 221 0.13 -12.67 5.23
N VAL A 222 1.16 -11.92 4.81
CA VAL A 222 2.56 -12.40 4.84
C VAL A 222 3.30 -11.90 6.07
N ASN A 223 2.92 -10.73 6.57
CA ASN A 223 3.43 -10.10 7.77
C ASN A 223 2.27 -9.51 8.59
N ILE A 224 2.40 -9.48 9.91
CA ILE A 224 1.50 -8.78 10.83
C ILE A 224 2.36 -7.85 11.69
N PRO A 225 2.32 -6.53 11.45
CA PRO A 225 3.06 -5.56 12.24
C PRO A 225 2.78 -5.70 13.74
N GLY A 226 3.81 -5.53 14.57
CA GLY A 226 3.70 -5.66 16.02
C GLY A 226 3.78 -7.11 16.53
N THR A 227 4.10 -8.08 15.68
CA THR A 227 4.33 -9.48 16.07
C THR A 227 5.76 -9.93 15.79
N SER A 228 6.26 -10.86 16.60
CA SER A 228 7.54 -11.55 16.51
C SER A 228 7.34 -13.04 16.21
N ASP A 229 7.03 -13.81 17.23
CA ASP A 229 6.87 -15.26 17.28
C ASP A 229 5.40 -15.69 17.29
N GLN A 230 4.48 -14.73 17.45
CA GLN A 230 3.03 -14.97 17.46
C GLN A 230 2.51 -15.36 16.08
N TYR A 231 3.12 -14.88 14.99
CA TYR A 231 2.76 -15.21 13.61
C TYR A 231 4.00 -15.61 12.80
N PRO A 232 3.91 -16.58 11.86
CA PRO A 232 5.01 -16.94 10.97
C PRO A 232 5.25 -15.88 9.89
N ASN A 233 5.61 -14.67 10.30
CA ASN A 233 5.94 -13.54 9.42
C ASN A 233 6.99 -13.95 8.39
N TRP A 234 6.88 -13.44 7.17
CA TRP A 234 7.83 -13.66 6.06
C TRP A 234 7.97 -15.11 5.60
N ARG A 235 7.00 -15.98 5.93
CA ARG A 235 7.05 -17.42 5.60
C ARG A 235 5.91 -17.91 4.72
N ARG A 236 4.82 -17.14 4.60
CA ARG A 236 3.64 -17.52 3.83
C ARG A 236 3.95 -17.48 2.33
N LYS A 237 4.03 -18.66 1.70
CA LYS A 237 4.22 -18.81 0.25
C LYS A 237 2.96 -18.41 -0.52
N LEU A 238 3.11 -18.11 -1.81
CA LEU A 238 1.98 -18.09 -2.75
C LEU A 238 1.36 -19.50 -2.84
N THR A 239 0.07 -19.56 -3.19
CA THR A 239 -0.67 -20.83 -3.27
C THR A 239 -0.41 -21.62 -4.53
N HIS A 240 0.20 -21.00 -5.55
CA HIS A 240 0.47 -21.58 -6.86
C HIS A 240 1.90 -21.28 -7.30
N THR A 241 2.45 -22.12 -8.18
CA THR A 241 3.73 -21.82 -8.85
C THR A 241 3.56 -20.72 -9.90
N LEU A 242 4.67 -20.21 -10.43
CA LEU A 242 4.63 -19.25 -11.53
C LEU A 242 4.01 -19.86 -12.79
N GLU A 243 4.36 -21.10 -13.11
CA GLU A 243 3.85 -21.83 -14.28
C GLU A 243 2.34 -22.07 -14.16
N GLU A 244 1.85 -22.44 -12.98
CA GLU A 244 0.42 -22.62 -12.74
C GLU A 244 -0.34 -21.29 -12.86
N MET A 245 0.15 -20.25 -12.18
CA MET A 245 -0.49 -18.92 -12.17
C MET A 245 -0.57 -18.31 -13.57
N PHE A 246 0.48 -18.41 -14.38
CA PHE A 246 0.49 -17.86 -15.73
C PHE A 246 -0.16 -18.76 -16.79
N ASN A 247 -0.48 -20.03 -16.46
CA ASN A 247 -1.33 -20.87 -17.30
C ASN A 247 -2.83 -20.77 -16.93
N ASP A 248 -3.19 -20.15 -15.80
CA ASP A 248 -4.60 -19.91 -15.44
C ASP A 248 -5.24 -18.86 -16.38
N PRO A 249 -6.30 -19.21 -17.13
CA PRO A 249 -7.01 -18.26 -17.98
C PRO A 249 -7.59 -17.07 -17.21
N ASN A 250 -8.00 -17.25 -15.95
CA ASN A 250 -8.60 -16.18 -15.15
C ASN A 250 -7.58 -15.11 -14.75
N VAL A 251 -6.36 -15.51 -14.36
CA VAL A 251 -5.26 -14.59 -14.05
C VAL A 251 -4.87 -13.82 -15.31
N ASN A 252 -4.73 -14.50 -16.44
CA ASN A 252 -4.42 -13.86 -17.72
C ASN A 252 -5.49 -12.85 -18.16
N LEU A 253 -6.78 -13.19 -18.00
CA LEU A 253 -7.90 -12.29 -18.30
C LEU A 253 -7.92 -11.07 -17.36
N LEU A 254 -7.63 -11.27 -16.08
CA LEU A 254 -7.50 -10.20 -15.10
C LEU A 254 -6.38 -9.23 -15.50
N ILE A 255 -5.16 -9.73 -15.69
CA ILE A 255 -4.00 -8.91 -16.03
C ILE A 255 -4.24 -8.14 -17.33
N ARG A 256 -4.80 -8.79 -18.36
CA ARG A 256 -5.13 -8.14 -19.64
C ARG A 256 -6.17 -7.03 -19.50
N ASP A 257 -7.18 -7.22 -18.65
CA ASP A 257 -8.20 -6.21 -18.37
C ASP A 257 -7.61 -5.00 -17.63
N LEU A 258 -6.73 -5.23 -16.65
CA LEU A 258 -6.04 -4.16 -15.93
C LEU A 258 -5.04 -3.41 -16.82
N ASP A 259 -4.26 -4.11 -17.64
CA ASP A 259 -3.34 -3.50 -18.63
C ASP A 259 -4.11 -2.60 -19.62
N LYS A 260 -5.25 -3.07 -20.14
CA LYS A 260 -6.10 -2.26 -21.04
C LYS A 260 -6.57 -0.96 -20.37
N ARG A 261 -6.91 -1.02 -19.08
CA ARG A 261 -7.33 0.16 -18.30
C ARG A 261 -6.16 1.13 -18.10
N ARG A 262 -4.99 0.62 -17.71
CA ARG A 262 -3.77 1.43 -17.57
C ARG A 262 -3.41 2.17 -18.85
N ARG A 263 -3.44 1.49 -20.00
CA ARG A 263 -3.15 2.12 -21.30
C ARG A 263 -4.13 3.23 -21.66
N LYS A 264 -5.40 3.13 -21.22
CA LYS A 264 -6.38 4.19 -21.42
C LYS A 264 -6.03 5.43 -20.60
N VAL A 265 -5.66 5.25 -19.33
CA VAL A 265 -5.26 6.36 -18.45
C VAL A 265 -4.00 7.05 -18.99
N SER A 266 -3.01 6.29 -19.47
CA SER A 266 -1.76 6.86 -20.00
C SER A 266 -1.89 7.61 -21.33
N ALA A 267 -3.04 7.53 -21.99
CA ALA A 267 -3.28 8.20 -23.27
C ALA A 267 -4.00 9.56 -23.13
N GLU A 268 -4.51 9.87 -21.92
CA GLU A 268 -5.18 11.11 -21.54
C GLU A 268 -4.22 12.03 -20.78
#